data_AF-A0A5U4CVU6-F1
#
_entry.id   AF-A0A5U4CVU6-F1
#
_cell.length_a   1.000
_cell.length_b   1.000
_cell.length_c   1.000
_cell.angle_alpha   90.00
_cell.angle_beta   90.00
_cell.angle_gamma   90.00
#
_symmetry.space_group_name_H-M   'P 1'
#
loop_
_entity.id
_entity.type
_entity.pdbx_description
1 polymer ?
#
loop_
_entity_poly.entity_id
_entity_poly.type
_entity_poly.pdbx_seq_one_letter_code
_entity_poly.pdbx_strand_id
1 'polypeptide(L)'
;MNRIYKLKFDKRRNELVVVSEITAGMGKEKSTGHIADLAALSPFRKLLGTLTPVALLTGLISGLLPAMVLAADLPTGGQIVGGQGSISTSGNQMTIHQQTQNMATNWHSFDIGKNNTVQFVQPDSSSVALNRVTGASGSQIMGTLKANGQVFILNPNGVLFGKDARVNVGGLVASTKNISTADFMKGQYTLSGNGNPGAQVVNQGSL
;
A
#
# COMPACT_ATOMS: atom_id res chain seq x y z
N MET A 1 -9.69 45.06 -25.23
CA MET A 1 -8.38 44.67 -24.66
C MET A 1 -7.75 43.64 -25.59
N ASN A 2 -6.77 44.05 -26.42
CA ASN A 2 -6.13 43.21 -27.43
C ASN A 2 -5.22 42.15 -26.77
N ARG A 3 -5.35 40.88 -27.14
CA ARG A 3 -4.45 39.81 -26.68
C ARG A 3 -3.46 39.47 -27.81
N ILE A 4 -2.23 39.96 -27.68
CA ILE A 4 -1.14 39.80 -28.66
C ILE A 4 -0.22 38.66 -28.22
N TYR A 5 -0.70 37.42 -28.26
CA TYR A 5 0.13 36.23 -28.00
C TYR A 5 -0.41 34.98 -28.71
N LYS A 6 0.48 34.02 -28.97
CA LYS A 6 0.13 32.69 -29.52
C LYS A 6 0.64 31.58 -28.61
N LEU A 7 -0.13 30.50 -28.47
CA LEU A 7 0.30 29.31 -27.74
C LEU A 7 1.03 28.36 -28.69
N LYS A 8 2.19 27.84 -28.28
CA LYS A 8 2.97 26.86 -29.05
C LYS A 8 3.38 25.69 -28.16
N PHE A 9 3.19 24.48 -28.67
CA PHE A 9 3.55 23.26 -27.95
C PHE A 9 5.06 23.00 -28.00
N ASP A 10 5.71 22.88 -26.85
CA ASP A 10 7.13 22.53 -26.72
C ASP A 10 7.28 21.03 -26.43
N LYS A 11 7.78 20.27 -27.41
CA LYS A 11 7.97 18.83 -27.32
C LYS A 11 8.99 18.40 -26.26
N ARG A 12 9.92 19.28 -25.85
CA ARG A 12 10.91 18.95 -24.81
C ARG A 12 10.34 19.02 -23.41
N ARG A 13 9.33 19.87 -23.21
CA ARG A 13 8.68 20.10 -21.91
C ARG A 13 7.29 19.46 -21.82
N ASN A 14 6.75 18.98 -22.94
CA ASN A 14 5.44 18.36 -23.06
C ASN A 14 4.30 19.29 -22.58
N GLU A 15 4.41 20.59 -22.85
CA GLU A 15 3.45 21.62 -22.39
C GLU A 15 3.23 22.71 -23.47
N LEU A 16 2.11 23.43 -23.38
CA LEU A 16 1.80 24.62 -24.18
C LEU A 16 2.42 25.88 -23.56
N VAL A 17 3.32 26.53 -24.28
CA VAL A 17 4.01 27.75 -23.84
C VAL A 17 3.45 28.96 -24.58
N VAL A 18 3.25 30.07 -23.86
CA VAL A 18 2.84 31.36 -24.42
C VAL A 18 4.04 32.04 -25.08
N VAL A 19 3.90 32.44 -26.34
CA VAL A 19 4.97 33.07 -27.14
C VAL A 19 4.45 34.34 -27.82
N SER A 20 5.33 35.31 -28.05
CA SER A 20 5.03 36.52 -28.84
C SER A 20 4.75 36.19 -30.31
N GLU A 21 3.87 36.96 -30.95
CA GLU A 21 3.41 36.70 -32.33
C GLU A 21 4.53 36.71 -33.38
N ILE A 22 5.57 37.52 -33.13
CA ILE A 22 6.75 37.72 -33.99
C ILE A 22 7.79 36.59 -33.94
N THR A 23 7.58 35.56 -33.12
CA THR A 23 8.53 34.44 -33.06
C THR A 23 8.35 33.49 -34.25
N ALA A 24 9.38 33.39 -35.10
CA ALA A 24 9.46 32.46 -36.23
C ALA A 24 9.63 31.00 -35.74
N GLY A 25 8.89 30.07 -36.34
CA GLY A 25 8.97 28.65 -35.99
C GLY A 25 10.17 27.98 -36.66
N MET A 26 11.00 27.31 -35.86
CA MET A 26 12.06 26.42 -36.36
C MET A 26 11.42 25.27 -37.16
N GLY A 27 11.80 25.15 -38.44
CA GLY A 27 11.22 24.23 -39.41
C GLY A 27 11.40 22.75 -39.04
N LYS A 28 10.58 21.89 -39.66
CA LYS A 28 10.63 20.44 -39.47
C LYS A 28 11.98 19.90 -39.98
N GLU A 29 12.71 19.24 -39.08
CA GLU A 29 13.94 18.51 -39.40
C GLU A 29 13.59 17.34 -40.32
N LYS A 30 14.24 17.27 -41.49
CA LYS A 30 14.16 16.13 -42.40
C LYS A 30 15.22 15.12 -41.97
N SER A 31 14.79 13.95 -41.54
CA SER A 31 15.68 12.81 -41.26
C SER A 31 16.03 12.10 -42.58
N THR A 32 17.31 12.02 -42.88
CA THR A 32 17.88 11.31 -44.04
C THR A 32 18.73 10.13 -43.53
N GLY A 33 18.55 8.93 -44.11
CA GLY A 33 19.38 7.72 -43.87
C GLY A 33 18.54 6.43 -43.85
N HIS A 34 18.31 5.81 -45.01
CA HIS A 34 18.98 4.61 -45.56
C HIS A 34 18.61 3.27 -44.89
N ILE A 35 17.85 2.44 -45.62
CA ILE A 35 17.98 0.98 -45.62
C ILE A 35 17.78 0.47 -47.05
N ALA A 36 18.57 -0.56 -47.37
CA ALA A 36 18.85 -1.08 -48.70
C ALA A 36 17.68 -1.86 -49.33
N ASP A 37 17.85 -2.02 -50.65
CA ASP A 37 17.28 -3.02 -51.59
C ASP A 37 16.36 -4.11 -51.05
N LEU A 38 15.33 -4.41 -51.85
CA LEU A 38 15.08 -5.73 -52.44
C LEU A 38 13.84 -5.64 -53.37
N ALA A 39 14.05 -5.91 -54.67
CA ALA A 39 13.17 -6.60 -55.64
C ALA A 39 11.66 -6.22 -55.72
N ALA A 40 10.93 -6.25 -56.83
CA ALA A 40 11.11 -6.47 -58.25
C ALA A 40 9.69 -6.30 -58.86
N LEU A 41 9.60 -5.76 -60.08
CA LEU A 41 8.53 -5.97 -61.09
C LEU A 41 7.08 -5.50 -60.83
N SER A 42 6.73 -4.34 -61.42
CA SER A 42 5.62 -4.04 -62.38
C SER A 42 4.15 -4.55 -62.15
N PRO A 43 3.13 -4.10 -62.90
CA PRO A 43 2.16 -3.10 -62.44
C PRO A 43 0.70 -3.57 -62.51
N PHE A 44 -0.18 -3.31 -61.52
CA PHE A 44 -1.63 -3.48 -61.75
C PHE A 44 -2.51 -2.45 -61.04
N ARG A 45 -3.61 -2.18 -61.74
CA ARG A 45 -4.51 -1.03 -61.71
C ARG A 45 -5.40 -0.94 -60.46
N LYS A 46 -5.86 0.30 -60.22
CA LYS A 46 -7.00 0.69 -59.38
C LYS A 46 -8.20 -0.28 -59.48
N LEU A 47 -8.82 -0.60 -58.34
CA LEU A 47 -10.25 -0.88 -58.29
C LEU A 47 -10.86 -0.37 -56.98
N LEU A 48 -11.88 0.48 -57.13
CA LEU A 48 -12.81 0.94 -56.09
C LEU A 48 -13.56 -0.26 -55.48
N GLY A 49 -13.72 -0.27 -54.17
CA GLY A 49 -14.59 -1.19 -53.45
C GLY A 49 -15.20 -0.49 -52.24
N THR A 50 -16.53 -0.36 -52.26
CA THR A 50 -17.38 0.26 -51.24
C THR A 50 -17.36 -0.52 -49.93
N LEU A 51 -17.13 0.15 -48.80
CA LEU A 51 -17.32 -0.44 -47.47
C LEU A 51 -18.35 0.39 -46.68
N THR A 52 -19.45 -0.28 -46.33
CA THR A 52 -20.51 0.18 -45.44
C THR A 52 -19.99 0.29 -44.00
N PRO A 53 -20.37 1.32 -43.22
CA PRO A 53 -20.02 1.36 -41.81
C PRO A 53 -21.07 0.61 -40.98
N VAL A 54 -20.74 -0.59 -40.53
CA VAL A 54 -21.41 -1.27 -39.41
C VAL A 54 -20.43 -1.26 -38.23
N ALA A 55 -20.72 -0.45 -37.21
CA ALA A 55 -20.34 -0.66 -35.81
C ALA A 55 -20.82 0.54 -34.99
N LEU A 56 -22.06 0.46 -34.49
CA LEU A 56 -22.55 1.38 -33.48
C LEU A 56 -21.99 0.95 -32.12
N LEU A 57 -21.48 1.94 -31.38
CA LEU A 57 -20.75 1.87 -30.13
C LEU A 57 -21.26 0.85 -29.09
N THR A 58 -20.36 0.02 -28.57
CA THR A 58 -20.49 -0.59 -27.25
C THR A 58 -19.46 0.02 -26.28
N GLY A 59 -19.97 0.53 -25.17
CA GLY A 59 -19.30 0.51 -23.86
C GLY A 59 -18.33 1.65 -23.53
N LEU A 60 -18.80 2.60 -22.70
CA LEU A 60 -18.07 2.99 -21.49
C LEU A 60 -19.00 3.71 -20.51
N ILE A 61 -19.69 2.96 -19.66
CA ILE A 61 -20.26 3.50 -18.42
C ILE A 61 -19.28 3.09 -17.32
N SER A 62 -18.31 3.97 -17.03
CA SER A 62 -17.49 3.84 -15.84
C SER A 62 -18.35 4.23 -14.63
N GLY A 63 -19.01 3.22 -14.06
CA GLY A 63 -19.70 3.35 -12.78
C GLY A 63 -18.69 3.67 -11.68
N LEU A 64 -18.88 4.81 -11.03
CA LEU A 64 -18.26 5.13 -9.75
C LEU A 64 -18.89 4.19 -8.70
N LEU A 65 -18.28 3.02 -8.48
CA LEU A 65 -18.62 2.21 -7.32
C LEU A 65 -17.97 2.86 -6.10
N PRO A 66 -18.72 3.20 -5.03
CA PRO A 66 -18.09 3.52 -3.76
C PRO A 66 -17.33 2.27 -3.32
N ALA A 67 -16.02 2.41 -3.11
CA ALA A 67 -15.22 1.35 -2.52
C ALA A 67 -15.80 1.05 -1.13
N MET A 68 -16.54 -0.04 -1.02
CA MET A 68 -16.87 -0.60 0.28
C MET A 68 -15.53 -0.95 0.92
N VAL A 69 -15.14 -0.21 1.96
CA VAL A 69 -14.04 -0.59 2.83
C VAL A 69 -14.50 -1.87 3.53
N LEU A 70 -14.13 -3.01 2.95
CA LEU A 70 -14.18 -4.27 3.65
C LEU A 70 -13.31 -4.08 4.89
N ALA A 71 -13.89 -4.25 6.08
CA ALA A 71 -13.12 -4.32 7.30
C ALA A 71 -12.03 -5.38 7.08
N ALA A 72 -10.77 -4.98 7.22
CA ALA A 72 -9.68 -5.94 7.15
C ALA A 72 -9.88 -6.92 8.31
N ASP A 73 -10.23 -8.16 7.97
CA ASP A 73 -10.55 -9.19 8.97
C ASP A 73 -9.32 -9.61 9.78
N LEU A 74 -8.14 -9.52 9.17
CA LEU A 74 -6.85 -9.88 9.75
C LEU A 74 -5.77 -8.84 9.38
N PRO A 75 -4.63 -8.81 10.09
CA PRO A 75 -3.52 -7.91 9.77
C PRO A 75 -3.05 -8.02 8.31
N THR A 76 -2.59 -6.93 7.71
CA THR A 76 -2.20 -6.87 6.29
C THR A 76 -0.82 -6.28 6.07
N GLY A 77 -0.15 -6.71 4.99
CA GLY A 77 1.16 -6.18 4.60
C GLY A 77 2.28 -6.52 5.59
N GLY A 78 2.21 -7.69 6.24
CA GLY A 78 3.21 -8.14 7.20
C GLY A 78 4.59 -8.35 6.57
N GLN A 79 5.60 -7.68 7.11
CA GLN A 79 7.00 -7.82 6.73
C GLN A 79 7.87 -7.97 7.97
N ILE A 80 8.54 -9.13 8.10
CA ILE A 80 9.49 -9.36 9.19
C ILE A 80 10.77 -8.56 8.88
N VAL A 81 11.08 -7.60 9.74
CA VAL A 81 12.22 -6.66 9.58
C VAL A 81 13.32 -6.88 10.62
N GLY A 82 13.11 -7.80 11.57
CA GLY A 82 14.11 -8.23 12.54
C GLY A 82 13.73 -9.57 13.15
N GLY A 83 14.72 -10.41 13.46
CA GLY A 83 14.49 -11.79 13.89
C GLY A 83 14.11 -12.72 12.73
N GLN A 84 13.60 -13.91 13.07
CA GLN A 84 13.16 -14.92 12.10
C GLN A 84 11.79 -15.48 12.49
N GLY A 85 11.01 -15.81 11.46
CA GLY A 85 9.70 -16.40 11.63
C GLY A 85 8.95 -16.51 10.31
N SER A 86 7.68 -16.91 10.39
CA SER A 86 6.77 -16.96 9.27
C SER A 86 5.38 -16.46 9.66
N ILE A 87 4.64 -15.95 8.68
CA ILE A 87 3.27 -15.49 8.81
C ILE A 87 2.44 -16.34 7.86
N SER A 88 1.39 -16.96 8.39
CA SER A 88 0.48 -17.80 7.63
C SER A 88 -0.96 -17.50 8.00
N THR A 89 -1.87 -17.65 7.05
CA THR A 89 -3.29 -17.39 7.25
C THR A 89 -4.09 -18.58 6.71
N SER A 90 -5.07 -19.04 7.49
CA SER A 90 -6.03 -20.06 7.10
C SER A 90 -7.41 -19.68 7.60
N GLY A 91 -8.31 -19.37 6.68
CA GLY A 91 -9.64 -18.86 7.01
C GLY A 91 -9.58 -17.58 7.87
N ASN A 92 -10.23 -17.64 9.04
CA ASN A 92 -10.31 -16.56 10.03
C ASN A 92 -9.13 -16.53 11.04
N GLN A 93 -8.14 -17.39 10.85
CA GLN A 93 -6.99 -17.53 11.73
C GLN A 93 -5.72 -17.09 11.00
N MET A 94 -5.01 -16.11 11.57
CA MET A 94 -3.61 -15.84 11.24
C MET A 94 -2.72 -16.45 12.32
N THR A 95 -1.69 -17.19 11.90
CA THR A 95 -0.68 -17.76 12.78
C THR A 95 0.69 -17.19 12.42
N ILE A 96 1.33 -16.59 13.41
CA ILE A 96 2.66 -15.99 13.33
C ILE A 96 3.60 -16.89 14.12
N HIS A 97 4.42 -17.65 13.41
CA HIS A 97 5.43 -18.51 14.00
C HIS A 97 6.73 -17.74 14.15
N GLN A 98 7.07 -17.38 15.39
CA GLN A 98 8.31 -16.72 15.74
C GLN A 98 9.38 -17.77 16.07
N GLN A 99 10.58 -17.62 15.51
CA GLN A 99 11.70 -18.56 15.69
C GLN A 99 12.82 -17.98 16.56
N THR A 100 12.93 -16.66 16.67
CA THR A 100 13.93 -15.97 17.50
C THR A 100 13.32 -15.40 18.78
N GLN A 101 14.16 -15.10 19.78
CA GLN A 101 13.70 -14.50 21.04
C GLN A 101 12.95 -13.19 20.83
N ASN A 102 13.47 -12.35 19.95
CA ASN A 102 12.84 -11.09 19.53
C ASN A 102 12.55 -11.17 18.04
N MET A 103 11.35 -10.78 17.63
CA MET A 103 10.97 -10.64 16.23
C MET A 103 10.19 -9.35 16.03
N ALA A 104 10.58 -8.57 15.02
CA ALA A 104 9.94 -7.32 14.68
C ALA A 104 9.29 -7.42 13.30
N THR A 105 8.01 -7.08 13.24
CA THR A 105 7.19 -7.12 12.04
C THR A 105 6.57 -5.76 11.81
N ASN A 106 6.78 -5.22 10.61
CA ASN A 106 6.04 -4.07 10.11
C ASN A 106 4.75 -4.54 9.45
N TRP A 107 3.67 -3.80 9.65
CA TRP A 107 2.36 -4.08 9.09
C TRP A 107 1.80 -2.84 8.41
N HIS A 108 1.12 -3.03 7.28
CA HIS A 108 0.33 -1.95 6.69
C HIS A 108 -0.87 -1.62 7.58
N SER A 109 -1.60 -2.65 8.02
CA SER A 109 -2.62 -2.54 9.05
C SER A 109 -2.52 -3.71 10.03
N PHE A 110 -2.86 -3.47 11.29
CA PHE A 110 -2.94 -4.52 12.30
C PHE A 110 -4.31 -4.44 12.96
N ASP A 111 -5.27 -5.10 12.32
CA ASP A 111 -6.66 -5.20 12.75
C ASP A 111 -7.00 -6.68 12.97
N ILE A 112 -7.86 -6.95 13.93
CA ILE A 112 -8.39 -8.30 14.17
C ILE A 112 -9.90 -8.16 14.21
N GLY A 113 -10.57 -8.48 13.11
CA GLY A 113 -12.01 -8.44 13.00
C GLY A 113 -12.72 -9.37 13.99
N LYS A 114 -14.03 -9.17 14.17
CA LYS A 114 -14.84 -10.06 15.02
C LYS A 114 -14.78 -11.48 14.45
N ASN A 115 -14.72 -12.47 15.34
CA ASN A 115 -14.57 -13.90 15.00
C ASN A 115 -13.25 -14.28 14.32
N ASN A 116 -12.32 -13.35 14.14
CA ASN A 116 -10.97 -13.64 13.67
C ASN A 116 -10.01 -13.82 14.84
N THR A 117 -8.95 -14.59 14.61
CA THR A 117 -7.91 -14.84 15.61
C THR A 117 -6.53 -14.61 15.02
N VAL A 118 -5.70 -13.85 15.73
CA VAL A 118 -4.25 -13.81 15.49
C VAL A 118 -3.58 -14.57 16.62
N GLN A 119 -2.77 -15.57 16.27
CA GLN A 119 -2.01 -16.38 17.21
C GLN A 119 -0.51 -16.22 16.96
N PHE A 120 0.22 -15.82 18.00
CA PHE A 120 1.68 -15.88 18.03
C PHE A 120 2.10 -17.21 18.68
N VAL A 121 2.90 -17.98 17.95
CA VAL A 121 3.59 -19.16 18.46
C VAL A 121 5.06 -18.78 18.58
N GLN A 122 5.50 -18.56 19.81
CA GLN A 122 6.82 -18.03 20.15
C GLN A 122 7.67 -19.11 20.83
N PRO A 123 9.01 -18.99 20.83
CA PRO A 123 9.90 -19.99 21.44
C PRO A 123 9.56 -20.28 22.90
N ASP A 124 9.32 -19.24 23.70
CA ASP A 124 8.96 -19.34 25.12
C ASP A 124 8.13 -18.13 25.59
N SER A 125 7.78 -18.10 26.87
CA SER A 125 6.98 -17.03 27.48
C SER A 125 7.72 -15.69 27.64
N SER A 126 9.05 -15.71 27.55
CA SER A 126 9.89 -14.52 27.61
C SER A 126 10.19 -13.92 26.23
N SER A 127 9.81 -14.60 25.15
CA SER A 127 9.97 -14.14 23.78
C SER A 127 9.05 -12.95 23.49
N VAL A 128 9.52 -12.00 22.68
CA VAL A 128 8.81 -10.74 22.38
C VAL A 128 8.57 -10.60 20.88
N ALA A 129 7.30 -10.36 20.50
CA ALA A 129 6.89 -10.04 19.14
C ALA A 129 6.53 -8.55 19.04
N LEU A 130 7.31 -7.78 18.30
CA LEU A 130 7.00 -6.38 17.99
C LEU A 130 6.19 -6.28 16.70
N ASN A 131 4.98 -5.71 16.79
CA ASN A 131 4.12 -5.39 15.68
C ASN A 131 4.03 -3.88 15.54
N ARG A 132 4.56 -3.35 14.44
CA ARG A 132 4.55 -1.91 14.15
C ARG A 132 3.69 -1.61 12.93
N VAL A 133 2.66 -0.79 13.12
CA VAL A 133 1.81 -0.34 12.02
C VAL A 133 2.45 0.88 11.35
N THR A 134 2.65 0.79 10.04
CA THR A 134 3.21 1.86 9.20
C THR A 134 2.16 2.51 8.30
N GLY A 135 0.95 1.97 8.24
CA GLY A 135 -0.17 2.58 7.52
C GLY A 135 -0.81 3.76 8.27
N ALA A 136 -1.84 4.34 7.66
CA ALA A 136 -2.50 5.55 8.16
C ALA A 136 -3.65 5.27 9.14
N SER A 137 -4.04 4.01 9.34
CA SER A 137 -5.19 3.63 10.17
C SER A 137 -4.77 3.23 11.58
N GLY A 138 -5.62 3.55 12.56
CA GLY A 138 -5.54 2.99 13.91
C GLY A 138 -5.84 1.49 13.93
N SER A 139 -5.31 0.79 14.91
CA SER A 139 -5.50 -0.65 15.07
C SER A 139 -6.83 -0.95 15.76
N GLN A 140 -7.66 -1.79 15.15
CA GLN A 140 -8.93 -2.24 15.71
C GLN A 140 -8.86 -3.73 16.06
N ILE A 141 -8.77 -4.01 17.35
CA ILE A 141 -8.72 -5.38 17.88
C ILE A 141 -10.11 -5.72 18.39
N MET A 142 -10.93 -6.34 17.53
CA MET A 142 -12.32 -6.72 17.80
C MET A 142 -12.49 -8.23 18.05
N GLY A 143 -11.52 -9.03 17.61
CA GLY A 143 -11.49 -10.49 17.76
C GLY A 143 -10.54 -10.97 18.85
N THR A 144 -9.87 -12.09 18.57
CA THR A 144 -9.02 -12.77 19.55
C THR A 144 -7.53 -12.59 19.22
N LEU A 145 -6.73 -12.20 20.20
CA LEU A 145 -5.27 -12.18 20.13
C LEU A 145 -4.71 -13.19 21.14
N LYS A 146 -3.93 -14.15 20.66
CA LYS A 146 -3.34 -15.22 21.49
C LYS A 146 -1.83 -15.22 21.34
N ALA A 147 -1.11 -15.40 22.44
CA ALA A 147 0.34 -15.62 22.41
C ALA A 147 0.77 -16.42 23.64
N ASN A 148 1.78 -17.28 23.49
CA ASN A 148 2.43 -17.90 24.65
C ASN A 148 3.49 -17.00 25.31
N GLY A 149 3.99 -15.98 24.61
CA GLY A 149 4.91 -14.96 25.12
C GLY A 149 4.34 -13.55 25.03
N GLN A 150 5.22 -12.57 24.83
CA GLN A 150 4.89 -11.16 24.89
C GLN A 150 4.63 -10.56 23.51
N VAL A 151 3.66 -9.65 23.42
CA VAL A 151 3.25 -8.98 22.18
C VAL A 151 3.24 -7.47 22.37
N PHE A 152 3.95 -6.76 21.49
CA PHE A 152 3.98 -5.30 21.43
C PHE A 152 3.19 -4.88 20.18
N ILE A 153 2.26 -3.94 20.33
CA ILE A 153 1.47 -3.33 19.26
C ILE A 153 1.73 -1.82 19.28
N LEU A 154 2.49 -1.35 18.30
CA LEU A 154 2.83 0.06 18.15
C LEU A 154 2.11 0.62 16.93
N ASN A 155 1.19 1.56 17.16
CA ASN A 155 0.47 2.23 16.08
C ASN A 155 0.31 3.73 16.40
N PRO A 156 1.04 4.61 15.70
CA PRO A 156 0.94 6.06 15.90
C PRO A 156 -0.47 6.63 15.74
N ASN A 157 -1.37 5.93 15.04
CA ASN A 157 -2.75 6.34 14.81
C ASN A 157 -3.71 5.93 15.93
N GLY A 158 -3.26 5.12 16.89
CA GLY A 158 -4.08 4.62 18.00
C GLY A 158 -4.30 3.11 17.97
N VAL A 159 -4.74 2.59 19.11
CA VAL A 159 -5.08 1.17 19.31
C VAL A 159 -6.38 1.08 20.09
N LEU A 160 -7.38 0.42 19.52
CA LEU A 160 -8.66 0.15 20.16
C LEU A 160 -8.83 -1.36 20.35
N PHE A 161 -9.00 -1.79 21.60
CA PHE A 161 -9.50 -3.12 21.93
C PHE A 161 -11.01 -3.00 22.15
N GLY A 162 -11.81 -3.59 21.26
CA GLY A 162 -13.26 -3.50 21.30
C GLY A 162 -13.89 -4.34 22.42
N LYS A 163 -15.17 -4.13 22.69
CA LYS A 163 -15.90 -4.80 23.78
C LYS A 163 -15.87 -6.34 23.76
N ASP A 164 -15.81 -6.92 22.57
CA ASP A 164 -15.81 -8.38 22.37
C ASP A 164 -14.38 -8.94 22.23
N ALA A 165 -13.37 -8.08 22.31
CA ALA A 165 -11.98 -8.46 22.16
C ALA A 165 -11.53 -9.35 23.32
N ARG A 166 -10.78 -10.39 22.99
CA ARG A 166 -10.14 -11.27 23.96
C ARG A 166 -8.65 -11.31 23.67
N VAL A 167 -7.85 -10.75 24.57
CA VAL A 167 -6.40 -10.83 24.51
C VAL A 167 -5.95 -11.81 25.58
N ASN A 168 -5.17 -12.81 25.19
CA ASN A 168 -4.58 -13.79 26.11
C ASN A 168 -3.13 -14.00 25.68
N VAL A 169 -2.22 -13.31 26.36
CA VAL A 169 -0.79 -13.26 26.04
C VAL A 169 0.02 -13.30 27.33
N GLY A 170 1.30 -13.67 27.24
CA GLY A 170 2.23 -13.62 28.38
C GLY A 170 2.58 -12.20 28.82
N GLY A 171 2.44 -11.22 27.93
CA GLY A 171 2.53 -9.79 28.24
C GLY A 171 2.11 -8.93 27.06
N LEU A 172 1.49 -7.77 27.32
CA LEU A 172 1.01 -6.87 26.28
C LEU A 172 1.57 -5.46 26.48
N VAL A 173 2.11 -4.89 25.41
CA VAL A 173 2.38 -3.45 25.31
C VAL A 173 1.63 -2.90 24.11
N ALA A 174 0.71 -1.96 24.35
CA ALA A 174 0.04 -1.22 23.28
C ALA A 174 0.41 0.26 23.41
N SER A 175 0.88 0.88 22.33
CA SER A 175 1.31 2.29 22.37
C SER A 175 1.13 3.01 21.04
N THR A 176 0.97 4.31 21.12
CA THR A 176 1.07 5.23 19.98
C THR A 176 2.51 5.71 19.73
N LYS A 177 3.43 5.40 20.65
CA LYS A 177 4.86 5.67 20.49
C LYS A 177 5.54 4.57 19.67
N ASN A 178 6.79 4.81 19.31
CA ASN A 178 7.56 3.91 18.46
C ASN A 178 8.88 3.49 19.13
N ILE A 179 9.48 2.44 18.59
CA ILE A 179 10.82 1.95 18.91
C ILE A 179 11.53 1.61 17.60
N SER A 180 12.84 1.87 17.51
CA SER A 180 13.61 1.44 16.35
C SER A 180 13.76 -0.09 16.37
N THR A 181 13.83 -0.71 15.19
CA THR A 181 14.08 -2.15 15.12
C THR A 181 15.42 -2.52 15.76
N ALA A 182 16.44 -1.67 15.60
CA ALA A 182 17.76 -1.90 16.17
C ALA A 182 17.74 -1.93 17.71
N ASP A 183 17.05 -0.98 18.35
CA ASP A 183 16.97 -0.91 19.82
C ASP A 183 16.12 -2.06 20.37
N PHE A 184 15.01 -2.38 19.70
CA PHE A 184 14.18 -3.55 20.04
C PHE A 184 14.99 -4.85 20.01
N MET A 185 15.79 -5.08 18.96
CA MET A 185 16.61 -6.29 18.83
C MET A 185 17.73 -6.34 19.89
N LYS A 186 18.15 -5.21 20.46
CA LYS A 186 19.08 -5.13 21.60
C LYS A 186 18.40 -5.27 22.96
N GLY A 187 17.07 -5.41 23.02
CA GLY A 187 16.30 -5.45 24.27
C GLY A 187 16.14 -4.09 24.95
N GLN A 188 16.37 -2.98 24.22
CA GLN A 188 16.24 -1.63 24.75
C GLN A 188 14.84 -1.07 24.48
N TYR A 189 13.90 -1.29 25.40
CA TYR A 189 12.48 -1.01 25.18
C TYR A 189 12.02 0.44 25.44
N THR A 190 12.90 1.42 25.20
CA THR A 190 12.55 2.84 25.37
C THR A 190 11.65 3.31 24.22
N LEU A 191 10.37 3.51 24.54
CA LEU A 191 9.40 4.06 23.60
C LEU A 191 9.61 5.56 23.42
N SER A 192 9.69 6.02 22.18
CA SER A 192 9.95 7.42 21.83
C SER A 192 9.06 7.88 20.67
N GLY A 193 9.16 9.18 20.36
CA GLY A 193 8.29 9.83 19.38
C GLY A 193 6.89 10.15 19.92
N ASN A 194 6.12 10.85 19.09
CA ASN A 194 4.73 11.21 19.37
C ASN A 194 3.81 10.42 18.45
N GLY A 195 2.66 10.00 18.99
CA GLY A 195 1.55 9.54 18.17
C GLY A 195 0.94 10.71 17.39
N ASN A 196 0.10 10.38 16.42
CA ASN A 196 -0.66 11.39 15.69
C ASN A 196 -1.64 12.12 16.63
N PRO A 197 -1.96 13.40 16.37
CA PRO A 197 -2.89 14.15 17.21
C PRO A 197 -4.22 13.41 17.39
N GLY A 198 -4.65 13.24 18.64
CA GLY A 198 -5.88 12.53 18.98
C GLY A 198 -5.76 10.99 19.00
N ALA A 199 -4.60 10.41 18.66
CA ALA A 199 -4.38 8.98 18.79
C ALA A 199 -4.40 8.53 20.26
N GLN A 200 -5.15 7.48 20.54
CA GLN A 200 -5.34 6.95 21.89
C GLN A 200 -5.14 5.43 21.92
N VAL A 201 -4.81 4.93 23.10
CA VAL A 201 -4.92 3.50 23.41
C VAL A 201 -6.15 3.33 24.29
N VAL A 202 -7.17 2.65 23.77
CA VAL A 202 -8.45 2.47 24.46
C VAL A 202 -8.73 0.98 24.58
N ASN A 203 -9.00 0.52 25.80
CA ASN A 203 -9.48 -0.83 26.04
C ASN A 203 -10.95 -0.82 26.46
N GLN A 204 -11.77 -1.58 25.75
CA GLN A 204 -13.16 -1.88 26.09
C GLN A 204 -13.40 -3.38 26.28
N GLY A 205 -12.41 -4.23 25.99
CA GLY A 205 -12.51 -5.68 26.01
C GLY A 205 -11.82 -6.32 27.23
N SER A 206 -11.54 -7.61 27.11
CA SER A 206 -10.83 -8.40 28.13
C SER A 206 -9.37 -8.61 27.72
N LEU A 207 -8.47 -8.24 28.62
CA LEU A 207 -7.02 -8.41 28.51
C LEU A 207 -6.51 -9.40 29.56
#